data_AF-A0A845FW55-F1
#
_entry.id   AF-A0A845FW55-F1
#
_cell.length_a   1.000
_cell.length_b   1.000
_cell.length_c   1.000
_cell.angle_alpha   90.00
_cell.angle_beta   90.00
_cell.angle_gamma   90.00
#
_symmetry.space_group_name_H-M   'P 1'
#
loop_
_entity.id
_entity.type
_entity.pdbx_description
1 polymer ?
#
loop_
_entity_poly.entity_id
_entity_poly.type
_entity_poly.pdbx_seq_one_letter_code
_entity_poly.pdbx_strand_id
1 'polypeptide(L)'
;MEAKAVVENHEKLQLEAMTRTYRERRSVLVLMRQLNRLISAIQRHRGVSLAHLAGDGLFMEDVHQVQAQVAKRLLVLRSSVDDFEALVSTREQQNIQHGWNTVTHDWEGDALLENFEYHSFLIDQLLQLDVALGRRLEEPLQVAAGLLQQELYKEDDILPLVCRRMPEQIEQLARIRGLATHAAVVNECDGEHDKKLQYWLQCAERQNRELMQQIDTLEGNLKSNWRTLTELRNYELKLAFFLNTIKKDILHGDCRKADARQLFTLGSEIIEAYVEAVDGGITLLHVRLEDELESWLTQL
;
A
#
# COMPACT_ATOMS: atom_id res chain seq x y z
N MET A 1 9.63 -37.53 -39.53
CA MET A 1 10.67 -37.13 -38.55
C MET A 1 10.65 -35.62 -38.32
N GLU A 2 10.56 -34.79 -39.37
CA GLU A 2 10.43 -33.32 -39.24
C GLU A 2 9.19 -32.84 -38.47
N ALA A 3 8.00 -33.40 -38.73
CA ALA A 3 6.77 -32.98 -38.03
C ALA A 3 6.83 -33.20 -36.51
N LYS A 4 7.52 -34.25 -36.04
CA LYS A 4 7.66 -34.53 -34.61
C LYS A 4 8.63 -33.55 -33.93
N ALA A 5 9.73 -33.21 -34.61
CA ALA A 5 10.69 -32.21 -34.14
C ALA A 5 10.10 -30.79 -34.10
N VAL A 6 9.19 -30.44 -35.03
CA VAL A 6 8.50 -29.14 -35.03
C VAL A 6 7.49 -29.03 -33.88
N VAL A 7 6.76 -30.10 -33.57
CA VAL A 7 5.83 -30.14 -32.42
C VAL A 7 6.57 -30.06 -31.09
N GLU A 8 7.64 -30.86 -30.91
CA GLU A 8 8.49 -30.81 -29.71
C GLU A 8 9.14 -29.43 -29.48
N ASN A 9 9.47 -28.71 -30.55
CA ASN A 9 10.03 -27.36 -30.45
C ASN A 9 8.95 -26.31 -30.11
N HIS A 10 7.70 -26.50 -30.55
CA HIS A 10 6.61 -25.59 -30.24
C HIS A 10 6.16 -25.68 -28.78
N GLU A 11 5.95 -26.90 -28.27
CA GLU A 11 5.58 -27.14 -26.87
C GLU A 11 6.64 -26.59 -25.90
N LYS A 12 7.92 -26.76 -26.23
CA LYS A 12 9.02 -26.21 -25.45
C LYS A 12 8.97 -24.68 -25.36
N LEU A 13 8.72 -24.00 -26.48
CA LEU A 13 8.60 -22.53 -26.51
C LEU A 13 7.40 -22.02 -25.69
N GLN A 14 6.27 -22.74 -25.74
CA GLN A 14 5.10 -22.40 -24.95
C GLN A 14 5.36 -22.57 -23.44
N LEU A 15 6.01 -23.67 -23.05
CA LEU A 15 6.40 -23.93 -21.66
C LEU A 15 7.38 -22.87 -21.14
N GLU A 16 8.37 -22.48 -21.94
CA GLU A 16 9.31 -21.42 -21.58
C GLU A 16 8.61 -20.07 -21.40
N ALA A 17 7.71 -19.70 -22.31
CA ALA A 17 6.94 -18.47 -22.21
C ALA A 17 6.03 -18.47 -20.97
N MET A 18 5.30 -19.55 -20.74
CA MET A 18 4.43 -19.72 -19.56
C MET A 18 5.23 -19.62 -18.26
N THR A 19 6.33 -20.35 -18.16
CA THR A 19 7.16 -20.39 -16.96
C THR A 19 7.73 -19.01 -16.63
N ARG A 20 8.19 -18.28 -17.64
CA ARG A 20 8.70 -16.91 -17.48
C ARG A 20 7.59 -15.98 -16.97
N THR A 21 6.44 -15.94 -17.65
CA THR A 21 5.33 -15.06 -17.26
C THR A 21 4.80 -15.38 -15.86
N TYR A 22 4.71 -16.66 -15.50
CA TYR A 22 4.33 -17.08 -14.14
C TYR A 22 5.32 -16.58 -13.09
N ARG A 23 6.64 -16.76 -13.32
CA ARG A 23 7.69 -16.28 -12.40
C ARG A 23 7.64 -14.77 -12.25
N GLU A 24 7.55 -14.05 -13.36
CA GLU A 24 7.46 -12.60 -13.38
C GLU A 24 6.26 -12.11 -12.53
N ARG A 25 5.06 -12.66 -12.75
CA ARG A 25 3.85 -12.27 -12.02
C ARG A 25 3.89 -12.64 -10.54
N ARG A 26 4.48 -13.79 -10.21
CA ARG A 26 4.72 -14.17 -8.83
C ARG A 26 5.66 -13.18 -8.14
N SER A 27 6.72 -12.76 -8.82
CA SER A 27 7.64 -11.73 -8.36
C SER A 27 6.94 -10.38 -8.17
N VAL A 28 6.02 -10.00 -9.07
CA VAL A 28 5.17 -8.81 -8.92
C VAL A 28 4.39 -8.86 -7.60
N LEU A 29 3.70 -9.95 -7.31
CA LEU A 29 2.90 -10.09 -6.07
C LEU A 29 3.76 -10.02 -4.80
N VAL A 30 4.94 -10.64 -4.82
CA VAL A 30 5.90 -10.54 -3.70
C VAL A 30 6.36 -9.10 -3.52
N LEU A 31 6.70 -8.43 -4.61
CA LEU A 31 7.18 -7.05 -4.60
C LEU A 31 6.11 -6.07 -4.11
N MET A 32 4.87 -6.19 -4.58
CA MET A 32 3.74 -5.38 -4.10
C MET A 32 3.56 -5.48 -2.59
N ARG A 33 3.67 -6.70 -2.02
CA ARG A 33 3.62 -6.90 -0.57
C ARG A 33 4.77 -6.18 0.14
N GLN A 34 5.99 -6.25 -0.39
CA GLN A 34 7.13 -5.53 0.20
C GLN A 34 6.96 -4.01 0.12
N LEU A 35 6.44 -3.50 -1.01
CA LEU A 35 6.17 -2.08 -1.20
C LEU A 35 5.09 -1.57 -0.24
N ASN A 36 3.98 -2.30 -0.09
CA ASN A 36 2.92 -1.93 0.86
C ASN A 36 3.46 -1.81 2.29
N ARG A 37 4.32 -2.73 2.72
CA ARG A 37 4.96 -2.67 4.04
C ARG A 37 6.03 -1.58 4.16
N LEU A 38 6.71 -1.24 3.08
CA LEU A 38 7.65 -0.11 3.02
C LEU A 38 6.91 1.22 3.13
N ILE A 39 5.84 1.40 2.35
CA ILE A 39 4.96 2.58 2.38
C ILE A 39 4.41 2.79 3.79
N SER A 40 3.87 1.73 4.41
CA SER A 40 3.36 1.79 5.79
C SER A 40 4.42 2.22 6.81
N ALA A 41 5.67 1.74 6.67
CA ALA A 41 6.76 2.15 7.53
C ALA A 41 7.14 3.63 7.33
N ILE A 42 7.20 4.12 6.08
CA ILE A 42 7.49 5.54 5.79
C ILE A 42 6.34 6.44 6.28
N GLN A 43 5.09 6.00 6.15
CA GLN A 43 3.92 6.69 6.71
C GLN A 43 3.98 6.78 8.24
N ARG A 44 4.44 5.71 8.90
CA ARG A 44 4.67 5.72 10.35
C ARG A 44 5.79 6.69 10.70
N HIS A 45 6.90 6.68 9.96
CA HIS A 45 8.02 7.61 10.14
C HIS A 45 7.52 9.05 10.08
N ARG A 46 6.76 9.41 9.03
CA ARG A 46 6.12 10.74 8.89
C ARG A 46 5.32 11.12 10.14
N GLY A 47 4.53 10.19 10.68
CA GLY A 47 3.72 10.48 11.85
C GLY A 47 4.53 10.72 13.12
N VAL A 48 5.58 9.93 13.37
CA VAL A 48 6.43 10.05 14.57
C VAL A 48 7.42 11.21 14.46
N SER A 49 7.92 11.52 13.26
CA SER A 49 8.77 12.70 13.03
C SER A 49 7.99 13.99 13.25
N LEU A 50 6.75 14.08 12.75
CA LEU A 50 5.89 15.24 12.99
C LEU A 50 5.57 15.45 14.47
N ALA A 51 5.31 14.37 15.21
CA ALA A 51 5.06 14.47 16.65
C ALA A 51 6.32 14.91 17.42
N HIS A 52 7.50 14.45 16.99
CA HIS A 52 8.77 14.91 17.55
C HIS A 52 9.04 16.40 17.25
N LEU A 53 8.87 16.82 15.99
CA LEU A 53 9.06 18.21 15.57
C LEU A 53 8.07 19.18 16.26
N ALA A 54 6.90 18.68 16.66
CA ALA A 54 5.95 19.41 17.50
C ALA A 54 6.41 19.61 18.96
N GLY A 55 7.51 18.98 19.37
CA GLY A 55 8.09 19.10 20.70
C GLY A 55 7.86 17.91 21.64
N ASP A 56 7.23 16.82 21.18
CA ASP A 56 7.12 15.60 21.99
C ASP A 56 8.35 14.70 21.79
N GLY A 57 9.36 14.95 22.63
CA GLY A 57 10.61 14.18 22.65
C GLY A 57 10.43 12.68 22.89
N LEU A 58 9.28 12.22 23.42
CA LEU A 58 9.04 10.79 23.64
C LEU A 58 9.00 10.01 22.32
N PHE A 59 8.72 10.66 21.18
CA PHE A 59 8.63 9.99 19.87
C PHE A 59 10.00 9.70 19.25
N MET A 60 11.10 10.17 19.83
CA MET A 60 12.43 10.01 19.22
C MET A 60 12.87 8.54 19.08
N GLU A 61 12.55 7.72 20.09
CA GLU A 61 12.83 6.28 20.01
C GLU A 61 12.05 5.61 18.87
N ASP A 62 10.77 5.97 18.70
CA ASP A 62 9.95 5.50 17.59
C ASP A 62 10.53 5.94 16.24
N VAL A 63 11.02 7.18 16.12
CA VAL A 63 11.67 7.67 14.89
C VAL A 63 12.85 6.76 14.53
N HIS A 64 13.79 6.56 15.43
CA HIS A 64 14.98 5.74 15.17
C HIS A 64 14.62 4.29 14.84
N GLN A 65 13.64 3.71 15.56
CA GLN A 65 13.17 2.36 15.29
C GLN A 65 12.60 2.24 13.87
N VAL A 66 11.76 3.19 13.46
CA VAL A 66 11.14 3.17 12.14
C VAL A 66 12.18 3.44 11.04
N GLN A 67 13.14 4.35 11.25
CA GLN A 67 14.23 4.56 10.29
C GLN A 67 15.04 3.27 10.04
N ALA A 68 15.39 2.56 11.11
CA ALA A 68 16.08 1.29 11.01
C ALA A 68 15.23 0.22 10.28
N GLN A 69 13.91 0.22 10.51
CA GLN A 69 12.98 -0.66 9.81
C GLN A 69 12.92 -0.35 8.31
N VAL A 70 12.78 0.92 7.92
CA VAL A 70 12.74 1.35 6.51
C VAL A 70 14.05 1.01 5.82
N ALA A 71 15.20 1.29 6.45
CA ALA A 71 16.52 0.95 5.89
C ALA A 71 16.67 -0.55 5.60
N LYS A 72 16.20 -1.42 6.52
CA LYS A 72 16.19 -2.87 6.30
C LYS A 72 15.28 -3.27 5.13
N ARG A 73 14.09 -2.67 5.02
CA ARG A 73 13.15 -2.94 3.92
C ARG A 73 13.71 -2.50 2.56
N LEU A 74 14.37 -1.35 2.49
CA LEU A 74 15.05 -0.89 1.28
C LEU A 74 16.20 -1.82 0.87
N LEU A 75 16.95 -2.34 1.85
CA LEU A 75 17.99 -3.34 1.57
C LEU A 75 17.40 -4.63 1.00
N VAL A 76 16.31 -5.14 1.60
CA VAL A 76 15.59 -6.31 1.09
C VAL A 76 15.10 -6.05 -0.33
N LEU A 77 14.40 -4.93 -0.56
CA LEU A 77 13.92 -4.53 -1.87
C LEU A 77 15.04 -4.55 -2.91
N ARG A 78 16.17 -3.92 -2.61
CA ARG A 78 17.34 -3.88 -3.50
C ARG A 78 17.94 -5.27 -3.75
N SER A 79 18.01 -6.11 -2.73
CA SER A 79 18.54 -7.48 -2.87
C SER A 79 17.64 -8.39 -3.69
N SER A 80 16.34 -8.12 -3.73
CA SER A 80 15.37 -8.96 -4.46
C SER A 80 15.21 -8.56 -5.93
N VAL A 81 15.78 -7.44 -6.36
CA VAL A 81 15.67 -6.95 -7.75
C VAL A 81 16.26 -7.93 -8.76
N ASP A 82 17.39 -8.57 -8.41
CA ASP A 82 18.07 -9.53 -9.28
C ASP A 82 17.21 -10.79 -9.49
N ASP A 83 16.40 -11.16 -8.49
CA ASP A 83 15.46 -12.28 -8.54
C ASP A 83 14.14 -11.91 -9.26
N PHE A 84 13.87 -10.60 -9.42
CA PHE A 84 12.63 -10.07 -9.96
C PHE A 84 12.74 -9.66 -11.44
N GLU A 85 13.60 -10.27 -12.25
CA GLU A 85 13.68 -10.00 -13.71
C GLU A 85 13.71 -8.50 -14.09
N ALA A 86 14.30 -7.64 -13.24
CA ALA A 86 14.30 -6.18 -13.40
C ALA A 86 12.90 -5.50 -13.40
N LEU A 87 11.92 -6.04 -12.65
CA LEU A 87 10.58 -5.47 -12.43
C LEU A 87 10.61 -4.00 -11.97
N VAL A 88 11.64 -3.62 -11.21
CA VAL A 88 11.89 -2.23 -10.80
C VAL A 88 13.17 -1.78 -11.47
N SER A 89 13.09 -0.75 -12.30
CA SER A 89 14.26 -0.24 -13.00
C SER A 89 15.30 0.30 -12.01
N THR A 90 16.58 0.27 -12.41
CA THR A 90 17.67 0.85 -11.60
C THR A 90 17.40 2.32 -11.27
N ARG A 91 16.76 3.05 -12.19
CA ARG A 91 16.36 4.45 -11.99
C ARG A 91 15.32 4.59 -10.87
N GLU A 92 14.29 3.74 -10.86
CA GLU A 92 13.27 3.76 -9.79
C GLU A 92 13.88 3.40 -8.43
N GLN A 93 14.77 2.41 -8.39
CA GLN A 93 15.49 2.06 -7.16
C GLN A 93 16.32 3.23 -6.62
N GLN A 94 17.06 3.91 -7.50
CA GLN A 94 17.84 5.09 -7.13
C GLN A 94 16.95 6.24 -6.67
N ASN A 95 15.82 6.46 -7.33
CA ASN A 95 14.85 7.50 -6.94
C ASN A 95 14.27 7.21 -5.55
N ILE A 96 13.86 5.97 -5.26
CA ILE A 96 13.33 5.57 -3.95
C ILE A 96 14.39 5.77 -2.87
N GLN A 97 15.63 5.31 -3.12
CA GLN A 97 16.73 5.47 -2.17
C GLN A 97 17.05 6.96 -1.94
N HIS A 98 17.08 7.76 -2.99
CA HIS A 98 17.32 9.20 -2.88
C HIS A 98 16.19 9.89 -2.11
N GLY A 99 14.93 9.59 -2.41
CA GLY A 99 13.79 10.15 -1.68
C GLY A 99 13.83 9.79 -0.20
N TRP A 100 14.19 8.55 0.15
CA TRP A 100 14.37 8.17 1.56
C TRP A 100 15.54 8.89 2.23
N ASN A 101 16.66 9.07 1.52
CA ASN A 101 17.79 9.84 2.04
C ASN A 101 17.38 11.30 2.29
N THR A 102 16.62 11.91 1.38
CA THR A 102 16.09 13.28 1.57
C THR A 102 15.20 13.36 2.80
N VAL A 103 14.32 12.38 2.99
CA VAL A 103 13.39 12.32 4.14
C VAL A 103 14.11 12.15 5.49
N THR A 104 15.30 11.53 5.49
CA THR A 104 16.04 11.21 6.72
C THR A 104 17.23 12.11 6.98
N HIS A 105 17.64 12.91 6.00
CA HIS A 105 18.79 13.79 6.13
C HIS A 105 18.37 15.12 6.75
N ASP A 106 18.96 15.44 7.91
CA ASP A 106 18.73 16.70 8.64
C ASP A 106 17.25 17.03 8.92
N TRP A 107 16.40 16.00 8.95
CA TRP A 107 14.95 16.12 9.14
C TRP A 107 14.54 16.83 10.44
N GLU A 108 15.40 16.79 11.47
CA GLU A 108 15.21 17.49 12.75
C GLU A 108 15.23 19.02 12.58
N GLY A 109 15.86 19.51 11.52
CA GLY A 109 15.93 20.93 11.17
C GLY A 109 14.88 21.38 10.16
N ASP A 110 14.09 20.45 9.59
CA ASP A 110 13.07 20.77 8.61
C ASP A 110 11.96 21.64 9.20
N ALA A 111 11.40 22.53 8.39
CA ALA A 111 10.08 23.06 8.71
C ALA A 111 9.07 21.91 8.67
N LEU A 112 8.10 21.94 9.58
CA LEU A 112 7.15 20.85 9.75
C LEU A 112 6.41 20.47 8.45
N LEU A 113 6.00 21.49 7.70
CA LEU A 113 5.32 21.30 6.43
C LEU A 113 6.23 20.67 5.38
N GLU A 114 7.49 21.07 5.33
CA GLU A 114 8.48 20.50 4.41
C GLU A 114 8.70 19.02 4.72
N ASN A 115 8.88 18.68 6.00
CA ASN A 115 8.98 17.29 6.43
C ASN A 115 7.76 16.47 5.97
N PHE A 116 6.55 16.98 6.19
CA PHE A 116 5.32 16.34 5.75
C PHE A 116 5.27 16.12 4.23
N GLU A 117 5.62 17.14 3.44
CA GLU A 117 5.53 17.09 1.98
C GLU A 117 6.61 16.19 1.36
N TYR A 118 7.85 16.16 1.89
CA TYR A 118 8.90 15.25 1.43
C TYR A 118 8.50 13.77 1.57
N HIS A 119 7.94 13.42 2.73
CA HIS A 119 7.40 12.08 2.94
C HIS A 119 6.23 11.77 2.00
N SER A 120 5.29 12.71 1.88
CA SER A 120 4.09 12.54 1.05
C SER A 120 4.47 12.31 -0.42
N PHE A 121 5.46 13.04 -0.92
CA PHE A 121 5.98 12.87 -2.28
C PHE A 121 6.59 11.48 -2.48
N LEU A 122 7.44 11.01 -1.56
CA LEU A 122 8.02 9.66 -1.64
C LEU A 122 6.94 8.57 -1.60
N ILE A 123 5.95 8.71 -0.73
CA ILE A 123 4.82 7.76 -0.64
C ILE A 123 4.03 7.74 -1.95
N ASP A 124 3.73 8.90 -2.53
CA ASP A 124 2.99 9.00 -3.79
C ASP A 124 3.75 8.31 -4.95
N GLN A 125 5.09 8.42 -4.99
CA GLN A 125 5.91 7.69 -5.96
C GLN A 125 5.85 6.17 -5.77
N LEU A 126 5.89 5.70 -4.52
CA LEU A 126 5.79 4.27 -4.21
C LEU A 126 4.40 3.70 -4.54
N LEU A 127 3.33 4.46 -4.30
CA LEU A 127 1.97 4.09 -4.68
C LEU A 127 1.80 4.01 -6.20
N GLN A 128 2.41 4.92 -6.95
CA GLN A 128 2.42 4.85 -8.43
C GLN A 128 3.15 3.61 -8.94
N LEU A 129 4.25 3.22 -8.29
CA LEU A 129 4.95 1.98 -8.61
C LEU A 129 4.07 0.75 -8.34
N ASP A 130 3.35 0.72 -7.21
CA ASP A 130 2.42 -0.38 -6.88
C ASP A 130 1.31 -0.53 -7.94
N VAL A 131 0.74 0.58 -8.41
CA VAL A 131 -0.23 0.59 -9.52
C VAL A 131 0.40 0.09 -10.83
N ALA A 132 1.62 0.52 -11.15
CA ALA A 132 2.31 0.09 -12.37
C ALA A 132 2.62 -1.42 -12.36
N LEU A 133 2.97 -1.96 -11.20
CA LEU A 133 3.14 -3.40 -10.97
C LEU A 133 1.81 -4.15 -11.11
N GLY A 134 0.74 -3.63 -10.50
CA GLY A 134 -0.61 -4.18 -10.61
C GLY A 134 -1.07 -4.38 -12.05
N ARG A 135 -0.78 -3.42 -12.95
CA ARG A 135 -1.12 -3.52 -14.39
C ARG A 135 -0.58 -4.79 -15.07
N ARG A 136 0.53 -5.36 -14.57
CA ARG A 136 1.13 -6.58 -15.12
C ARG A 136 0.32 -7.84 -14.80
N LEU A 137 -0.65 -7.73 -13.90
CA LEU A 137 -1.54 -8.80 -13.45
C LEU A 137 -2.95 -8.71 -14.05
N GLU A 138 -3.27 -7.68 -14.84
CA GLU A 138 -4.63 -7.43 -15.35
C GLU A 138 -5.13 -8.56 -16.29
N GLU A 139 -4.26 -9.04 -17.17
CA GLU A 139 -4.60 -10.08 -18.13
C GLU A 139 -4.51 -11.48 -17.52
N PRO A 140 -5.22 -12.50 -18.03
CA PRO A 140 -4.98 -13.91 -17.67
C PRO A 140 -3.56 -14.37 -18.01
N LEU A 141 -3.04 -15.33 -17.25
CA LEU A 141 -1.66 -15.84 -17.40
C LEU A 141 -1.37 -16.33 -18.82
N GLN A 142 -2.29 -17.07 -19.45
CA GLN A 142 -2.12 -17.60 -20.81
C GLN A 142 -2.10 -16.50 -21.88
N VAL A 143 -2.89 -15.43 -21.69
CA VAL A 143 -2.93 -14.27 -22.60
C VAL A 143 -1.63 -13.48 -22.48
N ALA A 144 -1.17 -13.22 -21.26
CA ALA A 144 0.09 -12.54 -21.01
C ALA A 144 1.32 -13.35 -21.48
N ALA A 145 1.22 -14.68 -21.51
CA ALA A 145 2.22 -15.55 -22.11
C ALA A 145 2.18 -15.57 -23.65
N GLY A 146 1.19 -14.92 -24.28
CA GLY A 146 1.01 -14.89 -25.73
C GLY A 146 0.49 -16.21 -26.32
N LEU A 147 -0.11 -17.07 -25.49
CA LEU A 147 -0.59 -18.41 -25.87
C LEU A 147 -2.06 -18.44 -26.29
N LEU A 148 -2.85 -17.47 -25.81
CA LEU A 148 -4.24 -17.27 -26.20
C LEU A 148 -4.44 -15.85 -26.75
N GLN A 149 -5.33 -15.72 -27.72
CA GLN A 149 -5.84 -14.41 -28.12
C GLN A 149 -6.74 -13.85 -27.01
N GLN A 150 -6.76 -12.52 -26.91
CA GLN A 150 -7.49 -11.80 -25.88
C GLN A 150 -8.99 -12.13 -25.95
N GLU A 151 -9.47 -12.99 -25.04
CA GLU A 151 -10.90 -13.20 -24.87
C GLU A 151 -11.51 -12.04 -24.08
N LEU A 152 -12.85 -11.91 -24.13
CA LEU A 152 -13.63 -11.01 -23.27
C LEU A 152 -13.46 -11.47 -21.81
N TYR A 153 -12.39 -11.01 -21.17
CA TYR A 153 -12.11 -11.27 -19.78
C TYR A 153 -13.07 -10.46 -18.90
N LYS A 154 -13.62 -11.11 -17.87
CA LYS A 154 -14.48 -10.45 -16.90
C LYS A 154 -13.59 -9.65 -15.94
N GLU A 155 -13.90 -8.36 -15.77
CA GLU A 155 -13.13 -7.43 -14.95
C GLU A 155 -12.83 -8.01 -13.55
N ASP A 156 -11.57 -7.95 -13.14
CA ASP A 156 -11.12 -8.39 -11.82
C ASP A 156 -11.29 -7.25 -10.83
N ASP A 157 -12.35 -7.33 -10.02
CA ASP A 157 -12.65 -6.33 -8.99
C ASP A 157 -11.64 -6.34 -7.81
N ILE A 158 -10.83 -7.41 -7.64
CA ILE A 158 -9.84 -7.50 -6.55
C ILE A 158 -8.62 -6.63 -6.84
N LEU A 159 -8.11 -6.69 -8.07
CA LEU A 159 -6.83 -6.06 -8.41
C LEU A 159 -6.85 -4.52 -8.23
N PRO A 160 -7.86 -3.76 -8.70
CA PRO A 160 -7.97 -2.32 -8.43
C PRO A 160 -8.15 -2.00 -6.94
N LEU A 161 -8.79 -2.90 -6.18
CA LEU A 161 -8.98 -2.74 -4.74
C LEU A 161 -7.64 -2.79 -4.02
N VAL A 162 -6.83 -3.81 -4.35
CA VAL A 162 -5.52 -4.10 -3.74
C VAL A 162 -4.44 -3.09 -4.15
N CYS A 163 -4.32 -2.76 -5.44
CA CYS A 163 -3.21 -1.94 -5.94
C CYS A 163 -3.43 -0.44 -5.80
N ARG A 164 -4.68 -0.01 -5.54
CA ARG A 164 -5.04 1.40 -5.62
C ARG A 164 -5.99 1.85 -4.53
N ARG A 165 -7.21 1.32 -4.49
CA ARG A 165 -8.27 1.90 -3.65
C ARG A 165 -7.96 1.80 -2.15
N MET A 166 -7.49 0.64 -1.69
CA MET A 166 -7.06 0.47 -0.30
C MET A 166 -5.76 1.22 0.01
N PRO A 167 -4.68 1.14 -0.80
CA PRO A 167 -3.47 1.94 -0.58
C PRO A 167 -3.72 3.45 -0.51
N GLU A 168 -4.56 3.99 -1.39
CA GLU A 168 -4.97 5.40 -1.34
C GLU A 168 -5.68 5.72 -0.01
N GLN A 169 -6.61 4.87 0.44
CA GLN A 169 -7.29 5.05 1.73
C GLN A 169 -6.32 4.98 2.91
N ILE A 170 -5.37 4.06 2.89
CA ILE A 170 -4.32 3.94 3.91
C ILE A 170 -3.53 5.25 4.00
N GLU A 171 -3.15 5.83 2.86
CA GLU A 171 -2.43 7.10 2.82
C GLU A 171 -3.26 8.26 3.34
N GLN A 172 -4.56 8.33 3.01
CA GLN A 172 -5.47 9.32 3.58
C GLN A 172 -5.48 9.27 5.11
N LEU A 173 -5.65 8.07 5.67
CA LEU A 173 -5.65 7.86 7.12
C LEU A 173 -4.30 8.18 7.75
N ALA A 174 -3.19 7.86 7.08
CA ALA A 174 -1.85 8.18 7.55
C ALA A 174 -1.59 9.69 7.58
N ARG A 175 -2.07 10.46 6.59
CA ARG A 175 -2.00 11.93 6.57
C ARG A 175 -2.81 12.52 7.73
N ILE A 176 -4.05 12.05 7.91
CA ILE A 176 -4.93 12.47 9.02
C ILE A 176 -4.27 12.19 10.38
N ARG A 177 -3.75 10.96 10.58
CA ARG A 177 -3.05 10.57 11.81
C ARG A 177 -1.90 11.52 12.12
N GLY A 178 -1.03 11.78 11.14
CA GLY A 178 0.13 12.66 11.33
C GLY A 178 -0.27 14.08 11.73
N LEU A 179 -1.17 14.70 10.96
CA LEU A 179 -1.62 16.08 11.19
C LEU A 179 -2.39 16.23 12.51
N ALA A 180 -3.26 15.27 12.85
CA ALA A 180 -4.01 15.30 14.10
C ALA A 180 -3.11 15.07 15.32
N THR A 181 -2.14 14.16 15.23
CA THR A 181 -1.16 13.92 16.30
C THR A 181 -0.34 15.19 16.54
N HIS A 182 0.15 15.83 15.48
CA HIS A 182 0.84 17.12 15.56
C HIS A 182 0.00 18.17 16.31
N ALA A 183 -1.25 18.38 15.88
CA ALA A 183 -2.12 19.39 16.47
C ALA A 183 -2.39 19.12 17.97
N ALA A 184 -2.51 17.84 18.36
CA ALA A 184 -2.65 17.43 19.75
C ALA A 184 -1.38 17.72 20.58
N VAL A 185 -0.17 17.50 20.02
CA VAL A 185 1.09 17.82 20.71
C VAL A 185 1.26 19.33 20.91
N VAL A 186 1.05 20.12 19.85
CA VAL A 186 1.20 21.59 19.91
C VAL A 186 0.05 22.23 20.70
N ASN A 187 -1.05 21.51 20.91
CA ASN A 187 -2.29 22.00 21.51
C ASN A 187 -2.95 23.12 20.70
N GLU A 188 -2.72 23.13 19.39
CA GLU A 188 -3.23 24.13 18.45
C GLU A 188 -3.38 23.50 17.06
N CYS A 189 -4.40 23.94 16.33
CA CYS A 189 -4.58 23.65 14.92
C CYS A 189 -4.69 24.98 14.18
N ASP A 190 -3.59 25.44 13.59
CA ASP A 190 -3.60 26.70 12.84
C ASP A 190 -4.44 26.62 11.56
N GLY A 191 -4.69 27.77 10.93
CA GLY A 191 -5.59 27.85 9.77
C GLY A 191 -5.11 27.12 8.51
N GLU A 192 -3.82 26.80 8.36
CA GLU A 192 -3.33 26.00 7.24
C GLU A 192 -3.50 24.49 7.54
N HIS A 193 -3.13 24.08 8.74
CA HIS A 193 -3.31 22.71 9.24
C HIS A 193 -4.79 22.31 9.27
N ASP A 194 -5.67 23.19 9.75
CA ASP A 194 -7.12 23.02 9.78
C ASP A 194 -7.68 22.70 8.39
N LYS A 195 -7.34 23.51 7.38
CA LYS A 195 -7.81 23.31 5.99
C LYS A 195 -7.32 21.98 5.41
N LYS A 196 -6.04 21.64 5.60
CA LYS A 196 -5.48 20.37 5.11
C LYS A 196 -6.15 19.18 5.79
N LEU A 197 -6.33 19.24 7.11
CA LEU A 197 -6.95 18.16 7.89
C LEU A 197 -8.43 17.99 7.54
N GLN A 198 -9.19 19.09 7.38
CA GLN A 198 -10.57 19.05 6.90
C GLN A 198 -10.69 18.39 5.53
N TYR A 199 -9.82 18.77 4.59
CA TYR A 199 -9.80 18.19 3.25
C TYR A 199 -9.57 16.67 3.31
N TRP A 200 -8.54 16.21 4.03
CA TRP A 200 -8.25 14.79 4.11
C TRP A 200 -9.32 14.00 4.85
N LEU A 201 -9.93 14.55 5.91
CA LEU A 201 -11.08 13.93 6.57
C LEU A 201 -12.24 13.70 5.60
N GLN A 202 -12.57 14.71 4.77
CA GLN A 202 -13.61 14.58 3.75
C GLN A 202 -13.26 13.51 2.71
N CYS A 203 -11.99 13.48 2.26
CA CYS A 203 -11.51 12.46 1.33
C CYS A 203 -11.63 11.05 1.93
N ALA A 204 -11.13 10.84 3.15
CA ALA A 204 -11.15 9.55 3.83
C ALA A 204 -12.59 9.05 4.07
N GLU A 205 -13.52 9.92 4.43
CA GLU A 205 -14.92 9.54 4.63
C GLU A 205 -15.62 9.15 3.34
N ARG A 206 -15.41 9.92 2.26
CA ARG A 206 -15.98 9.62 0.95
C ARG A 206 -15.41 8.32 0.41
N GLN A 207 -14.09 8.20 0.41
CA GLN A 207 -13.41 7.02 -0.12
C GLN A 207 -13.72 5.77 0.70
N ASN A 208 -13.85 5.87 2.03
CA ASN A 208 -14.28 4.73 2.84
C ASN A 208 -15.70 4.25 2.47
N ARG A 209 -16.65 5.16 2.23
CA ARG A 209 -18.01 4.77 1.80
C ARG A 209 -17.99 4.03 0.45
N GLU A 210 -17.24 4.56 -0.51
CA GLU A 210 -17.07 3.93 -1.83
C GLU A 210 -16.39 2.56 -1.71
N LEU A 211 -15.36 2.47 -0.86
CA LEU A 211 -14.62 1.23 -0.61
C LEU A 211 -15.53 0.16 0.00
N MET A 212 -16.33 0.50 1.01
CA MET A 212 -17.23 -0.48 1.65
C MET A 212 -18.31 -0.97 0.70
N GLN A 213 -18.85 -0.11 -0.17
CA GLN A 213 -19.80 -0.54 -1.21
C GLN A 213 -19.18 -1.52 -2.21
N GLN A 214 -17.92 -1.31 -2.60
CA GLN A 214 -17.19 -2.25 -3.46
C GLN A 214 -16.93 -3.57 -2.74
N ILE A 215 -16.54 -3.51 -1.47
CA ILE A 215 -16.34 -4.69 -0.61
C ILE A 215 -17.63 -5.51 -0.50
N ASP A 216 -18.78 -4.87 -0.27
CA ASP A 216 -20.08 -5.55 -0.17
C ASP A 216 -20.43 -6.30 -1.48
N THR A 217 -20.15 -5.67 -2.62
CA THR A 217 -20.37 -6.27 -3.94
C THR A 217 -19.45 -7.47 -4.17
N LEU A 218 -18.18 -7.35 -3.77
CA LEU A 218 -17.16 -8.38 -3.90
C LEU A 218 -17.42 -9.61 -3.01
N GLU A 219 -17.80 -9.41 -1.75
CA GLU A 219 -18.05 -10.52 -0.83
C GLU A 219 -19.20 -11.43 -1.29
N GLY A 220 -20.24 -10.84 -1.91
CA GLY A 220 -21.33 -11.61 -2.52
C GLY A 220 -20.84 -12.59 -3.59
N ASN A 221 -19.73 -12.27 -4.26
CA ASN A 221 -19.13 -13.08 -5.32
C ASN A 221 -18.02 -14.03 -4.81
N LEU A 222 -17.29 -13.66 -3.75
CA LEU A 222 -16.05 -14.33 -3.33
C LEU A 222 -16.21 -15.53 -2.39
N LYS A 223 -17.44 -15.97 -2.06
CA LYS A 223 -17.73 -17.17 -1.24
C LYS A 223 -16.79 -17.33 -0.02
N SER A 224 -16.48 -16.26 0.71
CA SER A 224 -15.70 -16.23 1.97
C SER A 224 -14.17 -16.42 1.92
N ASN A 225 -13.53 -16.37 0.76
CA ASN A 225 -12.07 -16.60 0.68
C ASN A 225 -11.21 -15.43 1.19
N TRP A 226 -11.74 -14.20 1.30
CA TRP A 226 -11.01 -13.01 1.77
C TRP A 226 -11.29 -12.69 3.26
N ARG A 227 -10.76 -13.49 4.18
CA ARG A 227 -11.06 -13.35 5.63
C ARG A 227 -10.74 -11.97 6.21
N THR A 228 -9.62 -11.36 5.83
CA THR A 228 -9.19 -10.05 6.35
C THR A 228 -10.12 -8.91 5.90
N LEU A 229 -10.88 -9.08 4.82
CA LEU A 229 -11.91 -8.12 4.39
C LEU A 229 -13.09 -8.07 5.38
N THR A 230 -13.48 -9.23 5.89
CA THR A 230 -14.51 -9.34 6.92
C THR A 230 -14.02 -8.76 8.26
N GLU A 231 -12.75 -8.90 8.58
CA GLU A 231 -12.14 -8.27 9.75
C GLU A 231 -12.07 -6.75 9.63
N LEU A 232 -11.86 -6.22 8.42
CA LEU A 232 -11.83 -4.78 8.15
C LEU A 232 -13.14 -4.09 8.55
N ARG A 233 -14.28 -4.76 8.39
CA ARG A 233 -15.59 -4.25 8.85
C ARG A 233 -15.64 -4.01 10.35
N ASN A 234 -14.95 -4.84 11.14
CA ASN A 234 -14.89 -4.66 12.59
C ASN A 234 -14.16 -3.36 12.99
N TYR A 235 -13.38 -2.78 12.07
CA TYR A 235 -12.69 -1.51 12.26
C TYR A 235 -13.50 -0.30 11.79
N GLU A 236 -14.68 -0.47 11.15
CA GLU A 236 -15.50 0.68 10.72
C GLU A 236 -15.94 1.57 11.88
N LEU A 237 -16.38 0.97 12.99
CA LEU A 237 -16.75 1.71 14.19
C LEU A 237 -15.54 2.42 14.79
N LYS A 238 -14.36 1.78 14.80
CA LYS A 238 -13.10 2.39 15.25
C LYS A 238 -12.71 3.57 14.35
N LEU A 239 -12.83 3.41 13.03
CA LEU A 239 -12.55 4.47 12.06
C LEU A 239 -13.51 5.65 12.23
N ALA A 240 -14.82 5.40 12.32
CA ALA A 240 -15.79 6.45 12.56
C ALA A 240 -15.52 7.19 13.87
N PHE A 241 -15.19 6.45 14.94
CA PHE A 241 -14.80 7.04 16.22
C PHE A 241 -13.53 7.91 16.10
N PHE A 242 -12.50 7.40 15.42
CA PHE A 242 -11.25 8.13 15.17
C PHE A 242 -11.49 9.45 14.42
N LEU A 243 -12.18 9.40 13.28
CA LEU A 243 -12.47 10.59 12.46
C LEU A 243 -13.34 11.60 13.23
N ASN A 244 -14.32 11.14 13.99
CA ASN A 244 -15.18 12.01 14.81
C ASN A 244 -14.41 12.65 15.97
N THR A 245 -13.51 11.91 16.60
CA THR A 245 -12.64 12.44 17.67
C THR A 245 -11.80 13.59 17.13
N ILE A 246 -11.18 13.42 15.95
CA ILE A 246 -10.40 14.49 15.31
C ILE A 246 -11.28 15.69 14.98
N LYS A 247 -12.45 15.48 14.37
CA LYS A 247 -13.38 16.57 14.07
C LYS A 247 -13.78 17.35 15.33
N LYS A 248 -14.11 16.64 16.41
CA LYS A 248 -14.64 17.26 17.63
C LYS A 248 -13.56 17.93 18.45
N ASP A 249 -12.43 17.27 18.65
CA ASP A 249 -11.43 17.67 19.64
C ASP A 249 -10.28 18.46 19.01
N ILE A 250 -9.98 18.25 17.72
CA ILE A 250 -8.92 18.99 17.01
C ILE A 250 -9.48 20.17 16.21
N LEU A 251 -10.45 19.94 15.31
CA LEU A 251 -10.93 21.00 14.40
C LEU A 251 -11.89 22.00 15.06
N HIS A 252 -12.88 21.49 15.81
CA HIS A 252 -13.92 22.34 16.42
C HIS A 252 -13.74 22.52 17.94
N GLY A 253 -12.70 21.89 18.50
CA GLY A 253 -12.54 21.70 19.94
C GLY A 253 -11.32 22.38 20.52
N ASP A 254 -10.98 21.95 21.73
CA ASP A 254 -9.74 22.32 22.40
C ASP A 254 -8.76 21.16 22.23
N CYS A 255 -7.72 21.37 21.41
CA CYS A 255 -6.70 20.36 21.10
C CYS A 255 -6.05 19.77 22.38
N ARG A 256 -6.05 20.51 23.50
CA ARG A 256 -5.53 20.04 24.80
C ARG A 256 -6.27 18.85 25.38
N LYS A 257 -7.48 18.58 24.91
CA LYS A 257 -8.28 17.42 25.34
C LYS A 257 -7.88 16.14 24.63
N ALA A 258 -7.17 16.25 23.51
CA ALA A 258 -6.75 15.10 22.73
C ALA A 258 -5.41 14.57 23.24
N ASP A 259 -5.37 13.27 23.53
CA ASP A 259 -4.11 12.58 23.80
C ASP A 259 -3.44 12.22 22.45
N ALA A 260 -2.31 12.87 22.17
CA ALA A 260 -1.56 12.68 20.94
C ALA A 260 -1.12 11.22 20.74
N ARG A 261 -0.68 10.54 21.80
CA ARG A 261 -0.26 9.13 21.75
C ARG A 261 -1.44 8.22 21.48
N GLN A 262 -2.58 8.47 22.14
CA GLN A 262 -3.78 7.68 21.91
C GLN A 262 -4.29 7.85 20.48
N LEU A 263 -4.31 9.08 19.95
CA LEU A 263 -4.68 9.35 18.55
C LEU A 263 -3.74 8.65 17.57
N PHE A 264 -2.43 8.76 17.81
CA PHE A 264 -1.41 8.11 17.00
C PHE A 264 -1.59 6.58 16.97
N THR A 265 -1.76 5.97 18.14
CA THR A 265 -1.95 4.52 18.29
C THR A 265 -3.24 4.06 17.61
N LEU A 266 -4.37 4.71 17.89
CA LEU A 266 -5.65 4.35 17.27
C LEU A 266 -5.60 4.46 15.74
N GLY A 267 -5.03 5.56 15.21
CA GLY A 267 -4.84 5.71 13.78
C GLY A 267 -3.94 4.63 13.19
N SER A 268 -2.89 4.23 13.91
CA SER A 268 -1.98 3.15 13.48
C SER A 268 -2.65 1.79 13.47
N GLU A 269 -3.43 1.44 14.48
CA GLU A 269 -4.21 0.19 14.52
C GLU A 269 -5.18 0.08 13.33
N ILE A 270 -5.85 1.17 12.98
CA ILE A 270 -6.77 1.20 11.83
C ILE A 270 -5.97 1.00 10.55
N ILE A 271 -4.89 1.76 10.34
CA ILE A 271 -4.05 1.64 9.15
C ILE A 271 -3.51 0.21 9.00
N GLU A 272 -3.04 -0.40 10.08
CA GLU A 272 -2.56 -1.78 10.07
C GLU A 272 -3.64 -2.76 9.61
N ALA A 273 -4.89 -2.63 10.06
CA ALA A 273 -5.99 -3.47 9.59
C ALA A 273 -6.22 -3.35 8.07
N TYR A 274 -6.12 -2.14 7.50
CA TYR A 274 -6.21 -1.95 6.04
C TYR A 274 -5.01 -2.56 5.30
N VAL A 275 -3.80 -2.44 5.86
CA VAL A 275 -2.59 -3.07 5.28
C VAL A 275 -2.72 -4.60 5.27
N GLU A 276 -3.24 -5.21 6.35
CA GLU A 276 -3.52 -6.65 6.38
C GLU A 276 -4.63 -7.06 5.39
N ALA A 277 -5.62 -6.20 5.15
CA ALA A 277 -6.62 -6.43 4.11
C ALA A 277 -5.97 -6.50 2.72
N VAL A 278 -5.08 -5.56 2.39
CA VAL A 278 -4.29 -5.55 1.14
C VAL A 278 -3.46 -6.83 1.01
N ASP A 279 -2.75 -7.24 2.07
CA ASP A 279 -1.93 -8.46 2.05
C ASP A 279 -2.78 -9.74 1.85
N GLY A 280 -3.99 -9.76 2.41
CA GLY A 280 -4.98 -10.80 2.15
C GLY A 280 -5.40 -10.84 0.67
N GLY A 281 -5.64 -9.68 0.07
CA GLY A 281 -5.95 -9.57 -1.37
C GLY A 281 -4.80 -10.05 -2.25
N ILE A 282 -3.55 -9.68 -1.94
CA ILE A 282 -2.36 -10.19 -2.63
C ILE A 282 -2.28 -11.73 -2.52
N THR A 283 -2.66 -12.29 -1.37
CA THR A 283 -2.67 -13.76 -1.18
C THR A 283 -3.70 -14.43 -2.09
N LEU A 284 -4.88 -13.84 -2.27
CA LEU A 284 -5.88 -14.34 -3.20
C LEU A 284 -5.43 -14.27 -4.65
N LEU A 285 -4.79 -13.17 -5.04
CA LEU A 285 -4.19 -13.04 -6.38
C LEU A 285 -3.11 -14.10 -6.60
N HIS A 286 -2.33 -14.45 -5.57
CA HIS A 286 -1.35 -15.53 -5.67
C HIS A 286 -2.00 -16.90 -5.86
N VAL A 287 -3.03 -17.24 -5.07
CA VAL A 287 -3.78 -18.50 -5.25
C VAL A 287 -4.38 -18.58 -6.64
N ARG A 288 -4.98 -17.48 -7.13
CA ARG A 288 -5.51 -17.43 -8.49
C ARG A 288 -4.44 -17.64 -9.56
N LEU A 289 -3.25 -17.06 -9.38
CA LEU A 289 -2.13 -17.28 -10.30
C LEU A 289 -1.69 -18.76 -10.32
N GLU A 290 -1.72 -19.45 -9.18
CA GLU A 290 -1.46 -20.88 -9.08
C GLU A 290 -2.55 -21.71 -9.78
N ASP A 291 -3.82 -21.38 -9.57
CA ASP A 291 -4.95 -22.05 -10.23
C ASP A 291 -4.92 -21.87 -11.76
N GLU A 292 -4.53 -20.68 -12.25
CA GLU A 292 -4.37 -20.41 -13.69
C GLU A 292 -3.24 -21.26 -14.31
N LEU A 293 -2.12 -21.45 -13.58
CA LEU A 293 -1.04 -22.32 -14.02
C LEU A 293 -1.46 -23.80 -14.04
N GLU A 294 -2.10 -24.28 -12.97
CA GLU A 294 -2.54 -25.67 -12.86
C GLU A 294 -3.59 -26.02 -13.93
N SER A 295 -4.53 -25.10 -14.18
CA SER A 295 -5.51 -25.22 -15.25
C SER A 295 -4.85 -25.36 -16.62
N TRP A 296 -3.77 -24.62 -16.89
CA TRP A 296 -3.02 -24.77 -18.14
C TRP A 296 -2.26 -26.10 -18.20
N LEU A 297 -1.61 -26.53 -17.11
CA LEU A 297 -0.87 -27.80 -17.06
C LEU A 297 -1.74 -29.03 -17.29
N THR A 298 -3.00 -28.96 -16.86
CA THR A 298 -3.98 -30.06 -16.99
C THR A 298 -4.77 -30.05 -18.30
N GLN A 299 -4.64 -28.97 -19.10
CA GLN A 299 -5.19 -28.87 -20.46
C GLN A 299 -4.26 -29.46 -21.53
N LEU A 300 -2.98 -29.69 -21.20
CA LEU A 300 -1.99 -30.39 -22.03
C LEU A 300 -2.18 -31.91 -21.97
#